data_AF-A0A843SXL4-F1
#
_entry.id   AF-A0A843SXL4-F1
#
_cell.length_a   1.000
_cell.length_b   1.000
_cell.length_c   1.000
_cell.angle_alpha   90.00
_cell.angle_beta   90.00
_cell.angle_gamma   90.00
#
_symmetry.space_group_name_H-M   'P 1'
#
loop_
_entity.id
_entity.type
_entity.pdbx_description
1 polymer ?
#
loop_
_entity_poly.entity_id
_entity_poly.type
_entity_poly.pdbx_seq_one_letter_code
_entity_poly.pdbx_strand_id
1 'polypeptide(L)' 'MAIMRRARGAMLRLVRRRTMAMTLGLALIAPAAVVEFGNYDVAWWGEGLALVVGATGIALFWTGLTGGSPDWVE' A
#
# COMPACT_ATOMS: atom_id res chain seq x y z
N MET A 1 -7.27 -5.88 -22.87
CA MET A 1 -7.86 -6.82 -21.88
C MET A 1 -6.86 -7.70 -21.13
N ALA A 2 -5.79 -8.21 -21.76
CA ALA A 2 -4.82 -9.09 -21.10
C ALA A 2 -4.13 -8.45 -19.87
N ILE A 3 -3.76 -7.16 -19.97
CA ILE A 3 -3.14 -6.40 -18.87
C ILE A 3 -4.05 -6.32 -17.64
N MET A 4 -5.34 -6.06 -17.83
CA MET A 4 -6.33 -5.97 -16.74
C MET A 4 -6.44 -7.30 -15.96
N ARG A 5 -6.49 -8.43 -16.67
CA ARG A 5 -6.51 -9.77 -16.03
C ARG A 5 -5.22 -10.04 -15.25
N ARG A 6 -4.08 -9.59 -15.79
CA ARG A 6 -2.75 -9.77 -15.17
C ARG A 6 -2.59 -8.91 -13.90
N ALA A 7 -3.05 -7.66 -13.93
CA ALA A 7 -3.08 -6.75 -12.80
C ALA A 7 -3.99 -7.27 -11.67
N ARG A 8 -5.20 -7.72 -12.02
CA ARG A 8 -6.11 -8.35 -11.04
C ARG A 8 -5.48 -9.57 -10.37
N GLY A 9 -4.82 -10.44 -11.15
CA GLY A 9 -4.13 -11.61 -10.61
C GLY A 9 -2.91 -11.26 -9.74
N ALA A 10 -2.22 -10.16 -10.02
CA ALA A 10 -1.16 -9.65 -9.16
C ALA A 10 -1.73 -9.11 -7.84
N MET A 11 -2.84 -8.35 -7.91
CA MET A 11 -3.52 -7.79 -6.75
C MET A 11 -4.06 -8.87 -5.80
N LEU A 12 -4.68 -9.92 -6.34
CA LEU A 12 -5.15 -11.06 -5.54
C LEU A 12 -3.98 -11.82 -4.86
N ARG A 13 -2.84 -11.95 -5.54
CA ARG A 13 -1.64 -12.57 -4.95
C ARG A 13 -1.00 -11.70 -3.87
N LEU A 14 -1.02 -10.38 -4.07
CA LEU A 14 -0.56 -9.41 -3.09
C LEU A 14 -1.38 -9.48 -1.81
N VAL A 15 -2.72 -9.45 -1.92
CA VAL A 15 -3.62 -9.58 -0.77
C VAL A 15 -3.47 -10.94 -0.09
N ARG A 16 -3.24 -12.01 -0.85
CA ARG A 16 -3.04 -13.36 -0.30
C ARG A 16 -1.74 -13.49 0.49
N ARG A 17 -0.68 -12.75 0.14
CA ARG A 17 0.60 -12.77 0.88
C ARG A 17 0.65 -11.61 1.86
N ARG A 18 0.10 -11.82 3.07
CA ARG A 18 0.05 -10.81 4.16
C ARG A 18 1.36 -10.05 4.35
N THR A 19 2.48 -10.76 4.43
CA THR A 19 3.82 -10.14 4.57
C THR A 19 4.11 -9.17 3.43
N MET A 20 3.78 -9.52 2.20
CA MET A 20 4.03 -8.71 1.01
C MET A 20 3.15 -7.44 1.02
N ALA A 21 1.88 -7.56 1.42
CA ALA A 21 0.97 -6.43 1.59
C ALA A 21 1.47 -5.47 2.68
N MET A 22 1.91 -6.01 3.82
CA MET A 22 2.47 -5.21 4.92
C MET A 22 3.78 -4.51 4.53
N THR A 23 4.70 -5.21 3.87
CA THR A 23 5.97 -4.60 3.43
C THR A 23 5.75 -3.49 2.42
N LEU A 24 4.84 -3.68 1.46
CA LEU A 24 4.51 -2.65 0.48
C LEU A 24 3.76 -1.48 1.11
N GLY A 25 2.85 -1.75 2.05
CA GLY A 25 2.19 -0.72 2.84
C GLY A 25 3.19 0.15 3.59
N LEU A 26 4.12 -0.45 4.33
CA LEU A 26 5.21 0.25 5.03
C LEU A 26 6.10 1.04 4.08
N ALA A 27 6.47 0.46 2.93
CA ALA A 27 7.29 1.13 1.93
C ALA A 27 6.63 2.40 1.35
N LEU A 28 5.30 2.45 1.29
CA LEU A 28 4.54 3.65 0.87
C LEU A 28 4.35 4.65 2.02
N ILE A 29 4.11 4.17 3.25
CA ILE A 29 3.95 5.03 4.43
C ILE A 29 5.24 5.80 4.72
N ALA A 30 6.41 5.15 4.61
CA ALA A 30 7.69 5.75 4.99
C ALA A 30 7.99 7.09 4.28
N PRO A 31 7.98 7.19 2.93
CA PRO A 31 8.22 8.46 2.25
C PRO A 31 7.12 9.49 2.52
N ALA A 32 5.86 9.08 2.67
CA ALA A 32 4.77 9.99 3.03
C ALA A 32 4.98 10.61 4.42
N ALA A 33 5.38 9.81 5.40
CA ALA A 33 5.71 10.27 6.75
C ALA A 33 6.93 11.22 6.75
N VAL A 34 7.94 10.94 5.92
CA VAL A 34 9.09 11.84 5.77
C VAL A 34 8.66 13.22 5.25
N VAL A 35 7.74 13.28 4.28
CA VAL A 35 7.21 14.55 3.78
C VAL A 35 6.40 15.27 4.86
N GLU A 36 5.51 14.56 5.56
CA GLU A 36 4.62 15.14 6.57
C GLU A 36 5.36 15.65 7.83
N PHE A 37 6.37 14.90 8.31
CA PHE A 37 7.06 15.20 9.57
C PHE A 37 8.44 15.85 9.39
N GLY A 38 9.01 15.79 8.18
CA GLY A 38 10.38 16.23 7.93
C GLY A 38 10.56 17.73 7.72
N ASN A 39 9.46 18.50 7.69
CA ASN A 39 9.46 19.94 7.46
C ASN A 39 10.25 20.36 6.20
N TYR A 40 10.14 19.53 5.15
CA TYR A 40 10.81 19.76 3.87
C TYR A 40 10.00 20.74 3.02
N ASP A 41 10.70 21.60 2.28
CA ASP A 41 10.08 22.46 1.28
C ASP A 41 9.75 21.61 0.03
N VAL A 42 8.54 21.07 0.00
CA VAL A 42 8.02 20.25 -1.10
C VAL A 42 7.27 21.11 -2.11
N ALA A 43 7.27 20.67 -3.38
CA ALA A 43 6.44 21.31 -4.40
C ALA A 43 4.96 21.34 -3.96
N TRP A 44 4.18 22.29 -4.49
CA TRP A 44 2.77 22.50 -4.13
C TRP A 44 1.86 21.26 -4.27
N TRP A 45 2.25 20.28 -5.09
CA TRP A 45 1.55 19.00 -5.27
C TRP A 45 2.10 17.86 -4.40
N GLY A 46 3.27 18.05 -3.78
CA GLY A 46 4.00 17.04 -3.02
C GLY A 46 3.26 16.58 -1.78
N GLU A 47 2.65 17.51 -1.04
CA GLU A 47 1.80 17.21 0.12
C GLU A 47 0.59 16.36 -0.28
N GLY A 48 -0.07 16.71 -1.38
CA GLY A 48 -1.20 15.95 -1.93
C GLY A 48 -0.81 14.53 -2.31
N LEU A 49 0.35 14.34 -2.96
CA LEU A 49 0.85 13.01 -3.26
C LEU A 49 1.24 12.24 -2.00
N ALA A 50 1.84 12.88 -1.00
CA ALA A 50 2.18 12.26 0.27
C ALA A 50 0.92 11.73 0.97
N LEU A 51 -0.19 12.49 0.97
CA LEU A 51 -1.47 12.05 1.50
C LEU A 51 -2.02 10.80 0.79
N VAL A 52 -2.06 10.83 -0.54
CA VAL A 52 -2.59 9.70 -1.34
C VAL A 52 -1.74 8.45 -1.15
N VAL A 53 -0.41 8.60 -1.21
CA VAL A 53 0.54 7.49 -1.06
C VAL A 53 0.49 6.94 0.36
N GLY A 54 0.47 7.81 1.37
CA GLY A 54 0.36 7.42 2.77
C GLY A 54 -0.93 6.69 3.08
N ALA A 55 -2.08 7.22 2.65
CA ALA A 55 -3.38 6.58 2.83
C ALA A 55 -3.46 5.21 2.14
N THR A 56 -2.91 5.11 0.91
CA THR A 56 -2.82 3.84 0.18
C THR A 56 -1.94 2.84 0.91
N GLY A 57 -0.80 3.30 1.44
CA GLY A 57 0.11 2.47 2.23
C GLY A 57 -0.53 1.93 3.50
N ILE A 58 -1.24 2.78 4.24
CA ILE A 58 -2.02 2.40 5.44
C ILE A 58 -3.08 1.37 5.08
N ALA A 59 -3.85 1.58 4.01
CA ALA A 59 -4.86 0.63 3.58
C ALA A 59 -4.27 -0.75 3.24
N LEU A 60 -3.13 -0.80 2.53
CA LEU A 60 -2.44 -2.04 2.20
C LEU A 60 -1.89 -2.73 3.46
N PHE A 61 -1.26 -1.98 4.34
CA PHE A 61 -0.72 -2.50 5.60
C PHE A 61 -1.84 -3.07 6.47
N TRP A 62 -2.93 -2.32 6.64
CA TRP A 62 -4.10 -2.72 7.40
C TRP A 62 -4.77 -3.96 6.83
N THR A 63 -4.85 -4.08 5.50
CA THR A 63 -5.36 -5.27 4.82
C THR A 63 -4.52 -6.51 5.14
N GLY A 64 -3.19 -6.38 5.16
CA GLY A 64 -2.30 -7.48 5.55
C GLY A 64 -2.39 -7.84 7.05
N LEU A 65 -2.58 -6.83 7.90
CA LEU A 65 -2.66 -6.97 9.36
C LEU A 65 -3.98 -7.61 9.82
N THR A 66 -5.11 -7.16 9.26
CA THR A 66 -6.45 -7.53 9.71
C THR A 66 -7.19 -8.48 8.77
N GLY A 67 -6.78 -8.57 7.50
CA GLY A 67 -7.45 -9.39 6.51
C GLY A 67 -7.43 -10.85 6.91
N GLY A 68 -8.59 -11.50 6.98
CA GLY A 68 -8.73 -12.90 7.39
C GLY A 68 -7.80 -13.85 6.64
N SER A 69 -7.39 -14.93 7.30
CA SER A 69 -6.71 -16.01 6.59
C SER A 69 -7.70 -16.58 5.59
N PRO A 70 -7.32 -16.75 4.32
CA PRO A 70 -8.20 -17.38 3.36
C PRO A 70 -8.61 -18.77 3.88
N ASP A 71 -9.89 -18.94 4.12
CA ASP A 71 -10.57 -20.12 4.66
C ASP A 71 -10.52 -21.33 3.73
N TRP A 72 -10.17 -21.12 2.45
CA TRP A 72 -9.91 -22.17 1.46
C TRP A 72 -8.47 -22.68 1.45
N VAL A 73 -7.59 -22.19 2.34
CA VAL A 73 -6.20 -22.67 2.49
C VAL A 73 -6.10 -23.41 3.82
N GLU A 74 -6.02 -24.74 3.76
CA GLU A 74 -5.73 -25.64 4.88
C GLU A 74 -4.30 -25.47 5.40
#